data_AF-A0A8H3EF89-F1
#
_entry.id   AF-A0A8H3EF89-F1
#
_cell.length_a   1.000
_cell.length_b   1.000
_cell.length_c   1.000
_cell.angle_alpha   90.00
_cell.angle_beta   90.00
_cell.angle_gamma   90.00
#
_symmetry.space_group_name_H-M   'P 1'
#
loop_
_entity.id
_entity.type
_entity.pdbx_description
1 polymer ?
#
loop_
_entity_poly.entity_id
_entity_poly.type
_entity_poly.pdbx_seq_one_letter_code
_entity_poly.pdbx_strand_id
1 'polypeptide(L)'
;MTEYGPFMVHRMLQYCYLLSYDDNSLSINGVSETCTTKFSINIHMYQMGDRYDLQGMKLEALNKFKECLYESKAVLAEQDIADFLETLPWIYSSTLDSNHGTRTIAALFGYRYWEVFVARPDFEVIAADNIKWVIDVISHKRGQEIQGWPSPENQDYDDDDDDDGLILPFHA
;
A
#
# COMPACT_ATOMS: atom_id res chain seq x y z
N MET A 1 10.98 -8.59 -19.94
CA MET A 1 11.72 -9.06 -18.75
C MET A 1 12.27 -7.81 -18.10
N THR A 2 11.57 -7.26 -17.12
CA THR A 2 11.99 -6.02 -16.43
C THR A 2 13.16 -6.37 -15.52
N GLU A 3 14.32 -5.81 -15.83
CA GLU A 3 15.50 -5.85 -15.00
C GLU A 3 15.25 -4.92 -13.81
N TYR A 4 15.34 -5.45 -12.57
CA TYR A 4 15.18 -4.62 -11.38
C TYR A 4 16.37 -3.66 -11.30
N GLY A 5 16.09 -2.36 -11.18
CA GLY A 5 17.13 -1.34 -11.09
C GLY A 5 18.03 -1.54 -9.85
N PRO A 6 19.21 -0.88 -9.83
CA PRO A 6 20.21 -1.06 -8.76
C PRO A 6 19.65 -0.75 -7.35
N PHE A 7 18.70 0.19 -7.24
CA PHE A 7 18.06 0.54 -5.98
C PHE A 7 17.18 -0.58 -5.40
N MET A 8 16.46 -1.31 -6.26
CA MET A 8 15.64 -2.44 -5.84
C MET A 8 16.51 -3.62 -5.41
N VAL A 9 17.61 -3.87 -6.13
CA VAL A 9 18.61 -4.88 -5.73
C VAL A 9 19.25 -4.50 -4.40
N HIS A 10 19.57 -3.22 -4.19
CA HIS A 10 20.10 -2.72 -2.93
C HIS A 10 19.15 -3.01 -1.76
N ARG A 11 17.84 -2.77 -1.91
CA ARG A 11 16.84 -3.09 -0.88
C ARG A 11 16.71 -4.58 -0.60
N MET A 12 16.75 -5.41 -1.64
CA MET A 12 16.79 -6.86 -1.45
C MET A 12 18.02 -7.30 -0.65
N LEU A 13 19.18 -6.69 -0.91
CA LEU A 13 20.39 -6.96 -0.12
C LEU A 13 20.24 -6.46 1.31
N GLN A 14 19.71 -5.24 1.54
CA GLN A 14 19.40 -4.74 2.87
C GLN A 14 18.53 -5.73 3.65
N TYR A 15 17.45 -6.23 3.03
CA TYR A 15 16.59 -7.24 3.64
C TYR A 15 17.36 -8.52 4.00
N CYS A 16 18.22 -9.02 3.12
CA CYS A 16 19.01 -10.23 3.40
C CYS A 16 19.93 -10.08 4.64
N TYR A 17 20.44 -8.88 4.91
CA TYR A 17 21.34 -8.61 6.04
C TYR A 17 20.64 -8.16 7.31
N LEU A 18 19.54 -7.41 7.17
CA LEU A 18 18.87 -6.72 8.27
C LEU A 18 17.48 -7.26 8.59
N LEU A 19 16.96 -8.17 7.76
CA LEU A 19 15.57 -8.63 7.77
C LEU A 19 14.55 -7.48 7.70
N SER A 20 14.94 -6.40 7.04
CA SER A 20 14.13 -5.21 6.75
C SER A 20 14.73 -4.45 5.58
N TYR A 21 13.92 -3.70 4.84
CA TYR A 21 14.38 -2.76 3.81
C TYR A 21 13.77 -1.38 3.96
N ASP A 22 14.46 -0.34 3.48
CA ASP A 22 13.93 1.03 3.45
C ASP A 22 12.94 1.18 2.29
N ASP A 23 11.72 1.66 2.54
CA ASP A 23 10.71 1.90 1.50
C ASP A 23 10.56 3.38 1.13
N ASN A 24 11.44 4.24 1.62
CA ASN A 24 11.56 5.62 1.17
C ASN A 24 12.31 5.70 -0.17
N SER A 25 12.06 6.77 -0.94
CA SER A 25 12.77 7.01 -2.20
C SER A 25 14.27 7.20 -1.95
N LEU A 26 15.12 6.48 -2.69
CA LEU A 26 16.57 6.66 -2.61
C LEU A 26 17.08 7.54 -3.76
N SER A 27 18.14 8.30 -3.47
CA SER A 27 18.98 8.91 -4.51
C SER A 27 20.44 8.60 -4.20
N ILE A 28 21.19 8.13 -5.20
CA ILE A 28 22.61 7.83 -5.07
C ILE A 28 23.34 8.61 -6.14
N ASN A 29 24.27 9.49 -5.74
CA ASN A 29 25.11 10.28 -6.64
C ASN A 29 24.32 11.06 -7.72
N GLY A 30 23.12 11.56 -7.38
CA GLY A 30 22.27 12.32 -8.31
C GLY A 30 21.46 11.46 -9.29
N VAL A 31 21.56 10.14 -9.23
CA VAL A 31 20.66 9.23 -9.94
C VAL A 31 19.44 8.99 -9.06
N SER A 32 18.26 9.30 -9.60
CA SER A 32 16.97 9.06 -8.95
C SER A 32 16.45 7.67 -9.31
N GLU A 33 15.78 7.04 -8.35
CA GLU A 33 15.17 5.73 -8.50
C GLU A 33 13.99 5.77 -9.49
N THR A 34 13.76 4.67 -10.21
CA THR A 34 12.59 4.54 -11.10
C THR A 34 11.30 4.26 -10.32
N CYS A 35 11.38 3.54 -9.20
CA CYS A 35 10.31 3.36 -8.23
C CYS A 35 10.46 4.41 -7.13
N THR A 36 9.70 5.49 -7.23
CA THR A 36 9.85 6.65 -6.33
C THR A 36 8.86 6.65 -5.18
N THR A 37 7.77 5.88 -5.30
CA THR A 37 6.66 5.89 -4.35
C THR A 37 6.71 4.68 -3.43
N LYS A 38 6.27 4.82 -2.18
CA LYS A 38 6.18 3.69 -1.24
C LYS A 38 5.31 2.56 -1.81
N PHE A 39 4.24 2.91 -2.54
CA PHE A 39 3.41 1.94 -3.24
C PHE A 39 4.23 1.12 -4.26
N SER A 40 4.92 1.78 -5.17
CA SER A 40 5.69 1.11 -6.22
C SER A 40 6.86 0.30 -5.65
N ILE A 41 7.58 0.82 -4.66
CA ILE A 41 8.70 0.13 -4.00
C ILE A 41 8.20 -1.17 -3.35
N ASN A 42 7.14 -1.10 -2.54
CA ASN A 42 6.64 -2.27 -1.83
C ASN A 42 6.06 -3.34 -2.78
N ILE A 43 5.41 -2.96 -3.88
CA ILE A 43 4.96 -3.94 -4.90
C ILE A 43 6.15 -4.61 -5.59
N HIS A 44 7.20 -3.87 -5.94
CA HIS A 44 8.39 -4.47 -6.55
C HIS A 44 9.14 -5.38 -5.58
N MET A 45 9.25 -5.01 -4.30
CA MET A 45 9.83 -5.87 -3.26
C MET A 45 9.01 -7.15 -3.07
N TYR A 46 7.68 -7.08 -3.11
CA TYR A 46 6.82 -8.26 -3.09
C TYR A 46 7.12 -9.19 -4.27
N GLN A 47 7.20 -8.65 -5.49
CA GLN A 47 7.50 -9.41 -6.70
C GLN A 47 8.90 -10.04 -6.66
N MET A 48 9.90 -9.30 -6.16
CA MET A 48 11.25 -9.83 -5.96
C MET A 48 11.26 -10.95 -4.93
N GLY A 49 10.50 -10.80 -3.82
CA GLY A 49 10.37 -11.82 -2.80
C GLY A 49 9.74 -13.09 -3.33
N ASP A 50 8.73 -12.97 -4.19
CA ASP A 50 8.15 -14.12 -4.88
C ASP A 50 9.14 -14.76 -5.87
N ARG A 51 9.83 -13.93 -6.66
CA ARG A 51 10.76 -14.40 -7.70
C ARG A 51 11.98 -15.15 -7.15
N TYR A 52 12.49 -14.73 -6.00
CA TYR A 52 13.67 -15.29 -5.35
C TYR A 52 13.34 -16.19 -4.16
N ASP A 53 12.06 -16.54 -3.97
CA ASP A 53 11.56 -17.38 -2.86
C ASP A 53 11.94 -16.88 -1.46
N LEU A 54 11.93 -15.55 -1.29
CA LEU A 54 12.17 -14.87 -0.01
C LEU A 54 10.83 -14.59 0.68
N GLN A 55 10.24 -15.61 1.28
CA GLN A 55 8.88 -15.54 1.86
C GLN A 55 8.72 -14.45 2.92
N GLY A 56 9.73 -14.23 3.77
CA GLY A 56 9.69 -13.16 4.78
C GLY A 56 9.65 -11.75 4.15
N MET A 57 10.40 -11.53 3.07
CA MET A 57 10.42 -10.27 2.34
C MET A 57 9.08 -10.00 1.67
N LYS A 58 8.49 -11.06 1.08
CA LYS A 58 7.16 -11.00 0.49
C LYS A 58 6.11 -10.59 1.52
N LEU A 59 6.16 -11.17 2.73
CA LEU A 59 5.25 -10.82 3.81
C LEU A 59 5.47 -9.39 4.32
N GLU A 60 6.71 -8.97 4.55
CA GLU A 60 7.04 -7.59 4.96
C GLU A 60 6.54 -6.58 3.92
N ALA A 61 6.81 -6.83 2.64
CA ALA A 61 6.38 -5.96 1.55
C ALA A 61 4.86 -5.86 1.44
N LEU A 62 4.16 -6.97 1.67
CA LEU A 62 2.71 -6.98 1.73
C LEU A 62 2.19 -6.12 2.89
N ASN A 63 2.82 -6.19 4.06
CA ASN A 63 2.42 -5.42 5.24
C ASN A 63 2.70 -3.92 5.05
N LYS A 64 3.88 -3.55 4.55
CA LYS A 64 4.20 -2.15 4.23
C LYS A 64 3.28 -1.57 3.15
N PHE A 65 2.95 -2.36 2.13
CA PHE A 65 1.96 -1.94 1.13
C PHE A 65 0.58 -1.70 1.75
N LYS A 66 0.12 -2.58 2.67
CA LYS A 66 -1.11 -2.34 3.42
C LYS A 66 -1.04 -1.07 4.24
N GLU A 67 0.06 -0.84 4.97
CA GLU A 67 0.27 0.37 5.77
C GLU A 67 0.17 1.63 4.92
N CYS A 68 0.77 1.65 3.72
CA CYS A 68 0.62 2.77 2.77
C CYS A 68 -0.84 3.08 2.44
N LEU A 69 -1.69 2.05 2.33
CA LEU A 69 -3.11 2.18 2.03
C LEU A 69 -3.92 2.62 3.27
N TYR A 70 -3.52 2.21 4.47
CA TYR A 70 -4.18 2.55 5.73
C TYR A 70 -3.82 3.94 6.28
N GLU A 71 -2.58 4.38 6.06
CA GLU A 71 -2.13 5.72 6.45
C GLU A 71 -2.79 6.82 5.61
N SER A 72 -3.41 6.46 4.48
CA SER A 72 -4.27 7.37 3.73
C SER A 72 -5.49 7.74 4.58
N LYS A 73 -5.50 9.00 5.04
CA LYS A 73 -6.55 9.55 5.91
C LYS A 73 -7.92 9.51 5.23
N ALA A 74 -8.98 9.87 5.97
CA ALA A 74 -10.38 9.90 5.52
C ALA A 74 -10.62 10.58 4.16
N VAL A 75 -9.69 11.43 3.72
CA VAL A 75 -9.57 11.93 2.35
C VAL A 75 -8.24 11.44 1.78
N LEU A 76 -8.31 10.55 0.80
CA LEU A 76 -7.16 10.16 -0.02
C LEU A 76 -6.63 11.41 -0.74
N ALA A 77 -5.36 11.75 -0.54
CA ALA A 77 -4.75 12.81 -1.33
C ALA A 77 -4.73 12.38 -2.82
N GLU A 78 -4.91 13.33 -3.72
CA GLU A 78 -4.92 13.04 -5.16
C GLU A 78 -3.64 12.33 -5.62
N GLN A 79 -2.51 12.68 -5.00
CA GLN A 79 -1.22 12.04 -5.26
C GLN A 79 -1.20 10.57 -4.81
N ASP A 80 -1.77 10.24 -3.65
CA ASP A 80 -1.82 8.85 -3.18
C ASP A 80 -2.65 7.97 -4.12
N ILE A 81 -3.73 8.54 -4.67
CA ILE A 81 -4.55 7.86 -5.70
C ILE A 81 -3.72 7.64 -6.96
N ALA A 82 -3.02 8.66 -7.45
CA ALA A 82 -2.20 8.55 -8.65
C ALA A 82 -1.10 7.50 -8.48
N ASP A 83 -0.39 7.54 -7.35
CA ASP A 83 0.67 6.60 -7.01
C ASP A 83 0.14 5.17 -6.90
N PHE A 84 -1.02 4.98 -6.27
CA PHE A 84 -1.70 3.68 -6.21
C PHE A 84 -2.07 3.16 -7.60
N LEU A 85 -2.71 4.00 -8.43
CA LEU A 85 -3.13 3.62 -9.79
C LEU A 85 -1.94 3.23 -10.67
N GLU A 86 -0.80 3.91 -10.53
CA GLU A 86 0.44 3.57 -11.22
C GLU A 86 0.95 2.16 -10.84
N THR A 87 0.62 1.66 -9.65
CA THR A 87 1.01 0.30 -9.24
C THR A 87 0.16 -0.82 -9.81
N LEU A 88 -1.06 -0.54 -10.28
CA LEU A 88 -2.00 -1.57 -10.74
C LEU A 88 -1.45 -2.43 -11.88
N PRO A 89 -0.80 -1.89 -12.92
CA PRO A 89 -0.17 -2.71 -13.96
C PRO A 89 0.81 -3.72 -13.38
N TRP A 90 1.60 -3.35 -12.38
CA TRP A 90 2.57 -4.24 -11.74
C TRP A 90 1.87 -5.33 -10.93
N ILE A 91 0.87 -4.97 -10.12
CA ILE A 91 0.09 -5.91 -9.32
C ILE A 91 -0.58 -6.98 -10.21
N TYR A 92 -1.16 -6.55 -11.34
CA TYR A 92 -1.97 -7.41 -12.22
C TYR A 92 -1.20 -8.05 -13.39
N SER A 93 0.07 -7.69 -13.58
CA SER A 93 0.98 -8.36 -14.53
C SER A 93 1.82 -9.45 -13.89
N SER A 94 2.14 -9.36 -12.59
CA SER A 94 3.05 -10.28 -11.91
C SER A 94 2.39 -11.41 -11.13
N THR A 95 1.07 -11.35 -10.94
CA THR A 95 0.36 -12.37 -10.17
C THR A 95 -0.11 -13.50 -11.09
N LEU A 96 0.57 -14.65 -11.01
CA LEU A 96 -0.06 -15.92 -11.34
C LEU A 96 -1.30 -16.08 -10.44
N ASP A 97 -2.35 -16.71 -10.96
CA ASP A 97 -3.65 -16.88 -10.26
C ASP A 97 -3.55 -17.57 -8.89
N SER A 98 -2.40 -18.13 -8.50
CA SER A 98 -2.19 -18.74 -7.17
C SER A 98 -1.67 -17.79 -6.10
N ASN A 99 -1.34 -16.53 -6.43
CA ASN A 99 -0.66 -15.61 -5.51
C ASN A 99 -1.40 -14.26 -5.37
N HIS A 100 -2.65 -14.31 -4.87
CA HIS A 100 -3.57 -13.18 -4.83
C HIS A 100 -3.30 -12.12 -3.76
N GLY A 101 -2.22 -12.19 -2.99
CA GLY A 101 -2.01 -11.31 -1.82
C GLY A 101 -2.16 -9.83 -2.15
N THR A 102 -1.37 -9.33 -3.09
CA THR A 102 -1.40 -7.91 -3.52
C THR A 102 -2.67 -7.55 -4.29
N ARG A 103 -3.20 -8.45 -5.14
CA ARG A 103 -4.47 -8.24 -5.86
C ARG A 103 -5.66 -8.09 -4.92
N THR A 104 -5.74 -8.94 -3.90
CA THR A 104 -6.82 -8.92 -2.89
C THR A 104 -6.79 -7.60 -2.13
N ILE A 105 -5.62 -7.15 -1.71
CA ILE A 105 -5.47 -5.88 -0.99
C ILE A 105 -5.82 -4.68 -1.89
N ALA A 106 -5.36 -4.67 -3.14
CA ALA A 106 -5.70 -3.62 -4.10
C ALA A 106 -7.21 -3.56 -4.41
N ALA A 107 -7.87 -4.73 -4.49
CA ALA A 107 -9.31 -4.82 -4.67
C ALA A 107 -10.08 -4.34 -3.43
N LEU A 108 -9.64 -4.71 -2.22
CA LEU A 108 -10.17 -4.23 -0.95
C LEU A 108 -10.07 -2.71 -0.83
N PHE A 109 -8.93 -2.14 -1.21
CA PHE A 109 -8.73 -0.70 -1.22
C PHE A 109 -9.65 -0.01 -2.22
N GLY A 110 -9.71 -0.51 -3.46
CA GLY A 110 -10.63 0.01 -4.48
C GLY A 110 -12.10 -0.08 -4.06
N TYR A 111 -12.48 -1.14 -3.33
CA TYR A 111 -13.82 -1.31 -2.78
C TYR A 111 -14.11 -0.28 -1.68
N ARG A 112 -13.17 -0.09 -0.72
CA ARG A 112 -13.33 0.86 0.39
C ARG A 112 -13.51 2.29 -0.09
N TYR A 113 -12.73 2.71 -1.09
CA TYR A 113 -12.77 4.06 -1.63
C TYR A 113 -13.50 4.14 -2.96
N TRP A 114 -14.42 3.19 -3.22
CA TRP A 114 -15.14 3.09 -4.49
C TRP A 114 -15.83 4.40 -4.88
N GLU A 115 -16.51 5.04 -3.93
CA GLU A 115 -17.20 6.31 -4.16
C GLU A 115 -16.23 7.44 -4.53
N VAL A 116 -15.01 7.43 -3.96
CA VAL A 116 -13.96 8.39 -4.30
C VAL A 116 -13.48 8.17 -5.74
N PHE A 117 -13.25 6.92 -6.13
CA PHE A 117 -12.81 6.60 -7.50
C PHE A 117 -13.88 6.95 -8.54
N VAL A 118 -15.14 6.56 -8.32
CA VAL A 118 -16.24 6.79 -9.27
C VAL A 118 -16.59 8.27 -9.39
N ALA A 119 -16.39 9.07 -8.35
CA ALA A 119 -16.62 10.51 -8.39
C ALA A 119 -15.57 11.28 -9.23
N ARG A 120 -14.46 10.65 -9.62
CA ARG A 120 -13.42 11.31 -10.42
C ARG A 120 -13.87 11.51 -11.87
N PRO A 121 -13.52 12.66 -12.50
CA PRO A 121 -13.89 12.92 -13.89
C PRO A 121 -13.18 12.00 -14.90
N ASP A 122 -12.06 11.38 -14.52
CA ASP A 122 -11.26 10.48 -15.34
C ASP A 122 -11.53 8.99 -15.06
N PHE A 123 -12.55 8.67 -14.25
CA PHE A 123 -12.81 7.29 -13.83
C PHE A 123 -13.02 6.32 -14.99
N GLU A 124 -13.70 6.74 -16.07
CA GLU A 124 -13.93 5.87 -17.24
C GLU A 124 -12.62 5.41 -17.89
N VAL A 125 -11.63 6.32 -17.95
CA VAL A 125 -10.29 6.01 -18.49
C VAL A 125 -9.55 5.08 -17.53
N ILE A 126 -9.55 5.40 -16.23
CA ILE A 126 -8.93 4.56 -15.20
C ILE A 126 -9.51 3.14 -15.24
N ALA A 127 -10.83 3.01 -15.35
CA ALA A 127 -11.53 1.74 -15.38
C ALA A 127 -11.22 0.93 -16.65
N ALA A 128 -11.12 1.61 -17.80
CA ALA A 128 -10.74 0.97 -19.06
C ALA A 128 -9.31 0.42 -19.00
N ASP A 129 -8.36 1.21 -18.46
CA ASP A 129 -6.95 0.82 -18.35
C ASP A 129 -6.72 -0.28 -17.30
N ASN A 130 -7.60 -0.37 -16.30
CA ASN A 130 -7.45 -1.26 -15.14
C ASN A 130 -8.64 -2.23 -14.96
N ILE A 131 -9.20 -2.76 -16.07
CA ILE A 131 -10.43 -3.54 -16.05
C ILE A 131 -10.39 -4.76 -15.10
N LYS A 132 -9.23 -5.44 -14.99
CA LYS A 132 -9.07 -6.59 -14.08
C LYS A 132 -9.23 -6.18 -12.62
N TRP A 133 -8.71 -5.02 -12.24
CA TRP A 133 -8.88 -4.46 -10.90
C TRP A 133 -10.34 -4.09 -10.64
N VAL A 134 -11.00 -3.44 -11.59
CA VAL A 134 -12.43 -3.09 -11.47
C VAL A 134 -13.29 -4.34 -11.27
N ILE A 135 -13.03 -5.41 -12.01
CA ILE A 135 -13.72 -6.71 -11.85
C ILE A 135 -13.51 -7.26 -10.43
N ASP A 136 -12.28 -7.25 -9.92
CA ASP A 136 -11.96 -7.74 -8.58
C ASP A 136 -12.66 -6.89 -7.50
N VAL A 137 -12.71 -5.56 -7.66
CA VAL A 137 -13.43 -4.63 -6.76
C VAL A 137 -14.94 -4.93 -6.74
N ILE A 138 -15.57 -5.07 -7.91
CA ILE A 138 -17.01 -5.37 -8.02
C ILE A 138 -17.32 -6.75 -7.43
N SER A 139 -16.43 -7.72 -7.64
CA SER A 139 -16.60 -9.08 -7.11
C SER A 139 -16.58 -9.08 -5.58
N HIS A 140 -15.68 -8.32 -4.95
CA HIS A 140 -15.66 -8.13 -3.50
C HIS A 140 -16.92 -7.43 -2.97
N LYS A 141 -17.43 -6.41 -3.68
CA LYS A 141 -18.68 -5.71 -3.33
C LYS A 141 -19.90 -6.64 -3.26
N ARG A 142 -19.93 -7.69 -4.09
CA ARG A 142 -21.04 -8.65 -4.16
C ARG A 142 -20.97 -9.77 -3.11
N GLY A 143 -19.83 -9.96 -2.45
CA GLY A 143 -19.57 -11.12 -1.58
C GLY A 143 -19.38 -10.82 -0.09
N GLN A 144 -19.94 -9.73 0.45
CA GLN A 144 -19.63 -9.22 1.80
C GLN A 144 -19.60 -10.26 2.93
N GLU A 145 -18.40 -10.53 3.45
CA GLU A 145 -18.00 -10.46 4.87
C GLU A 145 -16.46 -10.42 4.90
N ILE A 146 -15.85 -9.28 5.24
CA ILE A 146 -14.40 -9.19 5.46
C ILE A 146 -14.17 -8.92 6.95
N GLN A 147 -13.93 -9.98 7.73
CA GLN A 147 -13.41 -9.87 9.09
C GLN A 147 -11.98 -9.29 9.07
N GLY A 148 -11.73 -8.26 9.88
CA GLY A 148 -10.37 -7.78 10.18
C GLY A 148 -9.94 -6.47 9.51
N TRP A 149 -10.83 -5.75 8.84
CA TRP A 149 -10.54 -4.39 8.36
C TRP A 149 -11.21 -3.36 9.30
N PRO A 150 -10.48 -2.36 9.85
CA PRO A 150 -11.09 -1.37 10.73
C PRO A 150 -12.12 -0.53 9.96
N SER A 151 -13.36 -0.52 10.45
CA SER A 151 -14.44 0.28 9.88
C SER A 151 -14.06 1.77 9.98
N PRO A 152 -14.27 2.60 8.93
CA PRO A 152 -14.06 4.04 9.01
C PRO A 152 -14.89 4.71 10.11
N GLU A 153 -15.98 4.06 10.54
CA GLU A 153 -16.95 4.59 11.50
C GLU A 153 -16.56 4.41 12.97
N ASN A 154 -15.42 3.77 13.27
CA ASN A 154 -14.96 3.55 14.65
C ASN A 154 -13.69 4.35 15.00
N GLN A 155 -13.66 5.63 14.62
CA GLN A 155 -12.83 6.61 15.31
C GLN A 155 -13.76 7.48 16.15
N ASP A 156 -14.18 6.93 17.29
CA ASP A 156 -14.64 7.77 18.39
C ASP A 156 -13.46 8.66 18.74
N TYR A 157 -13.60 9.95 18.43
CA TYR A 157 -12.77 10.98 19.02
C TYR A 157 -13.15 10.99 20.49
N ASP A 158 -12.37 10.33 21.34
CA ASP A 158 -12.38 10.58 22.78
C ASP A 158 -11.91 12.03 22.98
N ASP A 159 -12.88 12.95 22.88
CA ASP A 159 -12.82 14.29 23.47
C ASP A 159 -12.85 14.10 24.99
N ASP A 160 -11.72 13.68 25.57
CA ASP A 160 -11.46 13.82 27.00
C ASP A 160 -10.93 15.24 27.26
N ASP A 161 -11.85 16.22 27.16
CA ASP A 161 -11.83 17.39 28.03
C ASP A 161 -12.26 16.88 29.42
N ASP A 162 -11.28 16.71 30.33
CA ASP A 162 -11.38 16.91 31.78
C ASP A 162 -10.23 16.17 32.48
N ASP A 163 -9.14 16.86 32.85
CA ASP A 163 -8.49 16.55 34.13
C ASP A 163 -7.81 17.76 34.76
N ASP A 164 -8.49 18.25 35.79
CA ASP A 164 -8.03 19.20 36.76
C ASP A 164 -6.86 18.62 37.57
N GLY A 165 -5.68 19.25 37.41
CA GLY A 165 -4.81 19.61 38.52
C GLY A 165 -4.20 18.51 39.39
N LEU A 166 -2.92 18.22 39.16
CA LEU A 166 -2.00 17.89 40.24
C LEU A 166 -0.63 18.56 40.04
N ILE A 167 -0.43 19.66 40.75
CA ILE A 167 0.88 20.29 40.97
C ILE A 167 1.72 19.33 41.83
N LEU A 168 2.81 18.82 41.25
CA LEU A 168 3.80 17.98 41.93
C LEU A 168 4.54 18.76 43.03
N PRO A 169 4.84 18.16 44.19
CA PRO A 169 5.68 18.79 45.20
C PRO A 169 7.17 18.65 44.85
N PHE A 170 7.91 19.73 45.12
CA PHE A 170 9.36 19.81 45.12
C PHE A 170 10.01 18.81 46.09
N HIS A 171 11.11 18.17 45.67
CA HIS A 171 12.43 18.31 46.33
C HIS A 171 13.53 17.50 45.62
N ALA A 172 14.58 18.21 45.19
CA ALA A 172 15.99 17.95 45.52
C ALA A 172 16.73 19.29 45.51
#